data_AF-A0A7J0DTD9-F1
#
_entry.id   AF-A0A7J0DTD9-F1
#
_cell.length_a   1.000
_cell.length_b   1.000
_cell.length_c   1.000
_cell.angle_alpha   90.00
_cell.angle_beta   90.00
_cell.angle_gamma   90.00
#
_symmetry.space_group_name_H-M   'P 1'
#
loop_
_entity.id
_entity.type
_entity.pdbx_description
1 polymer ?
#
loop_
_entity_poly.entity_id
_entity_poly.type
_entity_poly.pdbx_seq_one_letter_code
_entity_poly.pdbx_strand_id
1 'polypeptide(L)'
;MEFTNLGVTTDAVGVVVSCHLAEDTSFVVPLPASILNNNDIGLVHSYFTSTKIPKASILGSEIVRNLDAPVVATFSLKEPNVIIPEILKPGITAPGVDILVAYSPTAPPSDEPCDRMAIKFNLMSRTSMACPHVAGVAAYVKSLHPDWSPLAIKSALMTTGKNLNP
;
A
#
# COMPACT_ATOMS: atom_id res chain seq x y z
N MET A 1 -10.56 15.40 19.99
CA MET A 1 -10.26 14.51 18.85
C MET A 1 -11.62 14.06 18.34
N GLU A 2 -12.06 14.64 17.24
CA GLU A 2 -13.38 14.42 16.66
C GLU A 2 -13.25 13.31 15.61
N PHE A 3 -14.13 12.32 15.65
CA PHE A 3 -14.14 11.23 14.67
C PHE A 3 -15.21 11.54 13.62
N THR A 4 -14.80 11.98 12.44
CA THR A 4 -15.67 12.14 11.27
C THR A 4 -15.15 11.34 10.08
N ASN A 5 -16.08 10.76 9.33
CA ASN A 5 -15.82 10.15 8.02
C ASN A 5 -15.08 11.14 7.11
N LEU A 6 -13.84 10.82 6.73
CA LEU A 6 -13.04 11.46 5.67
C LEU A 6 -13.20 12.99 5.52
N GLY A 7 -13.20 13.70 6.64
CA GLY A 7 -13.18 15.16 6.65
C GLY A 7 -12.17 15.58 7.68
N VAL A 8 -10.98 15.97 7.25
CA VAL A 8 -10.01 16.68 8.09
C VAL A 8 -10.73 17.94 8.58
N THR A 9 -11.22 17.92 9.82
CA THR A 9 -11.71 19.14 10.46
C THR A 9 -10.50 20.03 10.68
N THR A 10 -10.61 21.31 10.32
CA THR A 10 -9.47 22.22 10.13
C THR A 10 -8.62 22.47 11.39
N ASP A 11 -9.09 22.03 12.56
CA ASP A 11 -8.45 22.26 13.87
C ASP A 11 -8.03 20.97 14.60
N ALA A 12 -8.13 19.80 13.97
CA ALA A 12 -7.72 18.54 14.58
C ALA A 12 -6.18 18.42 14.68
N VAL A 13 -5.67 18.03 15.85
CA VAL A 13 -4.22 17.81 16.09
C VAL A 13 -3.73 16.39 15.74
N GLY A 14 -4.66 15.50 15.41
CA GLY A 14 -4.38 14.10 15.06
C GLY A 14 -5.67 13.31 14.86
N VAL A 15 -5.56 12.19 14.13
CA VAL A 15 -6.72 11.37 13.74
C VAL A 15 -6.47 9.90 14.06
N VAL A 16 -7.42 9.26 14.73
CA VAL A 16 -7.49 7.80 14.82
C VAL A 16 -8.70 7.37 14.02
N VAL A 17 -8.58 6.38 13.15
CA VAL A 17 -9.70 5.95 12.29
C VAL A 17 -9.67 4.44 12.14
N SER A 18 -10.85 3.83 11.94
CA SER A 18 -10.93 2.46 11.44
C SER A 18 -11.21 2.49 9.95
N CYS A 19 -10.44 1.75 9.16
CA CYS A 19 -10.64 1.62 7.73
C CYS A 19 -10.36 0.19 7.28
N HIS A 20 -11.39 -0.48 6.77
CA HIS A 20 -11.29 -1.87 6.31
C HIS A 20 -10.47 -2.02 5.01
N LEU A 21 -10.31 -0.93 4.24
CA LEU A 21 -9.57 -0.94 2.97
C LEU A 21 -8.06 -0.72 3.15
N ALA A 22 -7.60 -0.52 4.39
CA ALA A 22 -6.23 -0.12 4.72
C ALA A 22 -5.49 -1.13 5.61
N GLU A 23 -6.02 -2.34 5.80
CA GLU A 23 -5.43 -3.32 6.74
C GLU A 23 -4.03 -3.78 6.30
N ASP A 24 -3.76 -3.80 5.00
CA ASP A 24 -2.50 -4.24 4.41
C ASP A 24 -1.72 -3.13 3.70
N THR A 25 -2.08 -1.86 3.92
CA THR A 25 -1.43 -0.72 3.27
C THR A 25 -1.25 0.46 4.22
N SER A 26 -0.11 1.15 4.11
CA SER A 26 0.09 2.42 4.80
C SER A 26 -0.28 3.61 3.92
N PHE A 27 -0.72 4.69 4.56
CA PHE A 27 -1.03 5.97 3.92
C PHE A 27 -0.21 7.07 4.55
N VAL A 28 0.41 7.90 3.71
CA VAL A 28 1.02 9.16 4.15
C VAL A 28 -0.09 10.21 4.23
N VAL A 29 -0.13 10.95 5.34
CA VAL A 29 -1.14 11.97 5.63
C VAL A 29 -0.48 13.20 6.25
N PRO A 30 -1.09 14.40 6.12
CA PRO A 30 -0.47 15.66 6.53
C PRO A 30 -0.46 15.94 8.04
N LEU A 31 -1.05 15.05 8.85
CA LEU A 31 -1.15 15.17 10.30
C LEU A 31 -0.94 13.81 10.97
N PRO A 32 -0.54 13.74 12.26
CA PRO A 32 -0.36 12.48 12.96
C PRO A 32 -1.64 11.64 12.93
N ALA A 33 -1.58 10.47 12.31
CA ALA A 33 -2.72 9.57 12.24
C ALA A 33 -2.35 8.11 12.49
N SER A 34 -3.34 7.35 12.94
CA SER A 34 -3.23 5.90 13.10
C SER A 34 -4.52 5.24 12.63
N ILE A 35 -4.37 4.25 11.76
CA ILE A 35 -5.47 3.40 11.32
C ILE A 35 -5.47 2.17 12.23
N LEU A 36 -6.61 1.89 12.83
CA LEU A 36 -6.82 0.73 13.70
C LEU A 36 -7.71 -0.29 12.99
N ASN A 37 -7.57 -1.55 13.36
CA ASN A 37 -8.53 -2.58 12.98
C ASN A 37 -9.85 -2.40 13.75
N ASN A 38 -10.89 -3.11 13.32
CA ASN A 38 -12.22 -3.03 13.92
C ASN A 38 -12.29 -3.52 15.38
N ASN A 39 -11.36 -4.38 15.81
CA ASN A 39 -11.34 -4.86 17.20
C ASN A 39 -10.77 -3.77 18.13
N ASP A 40 -9.72 -3.10 17.70
CA ASP A 40 -9.01 -2.07 18.48
C ASP A 40 -9.80 -0.77 18.57
N ILE A 41 -10.55 -0.39 17.52
CA ILE A 41 -11.38 0.82 17.56
C ILE A 41 -12.49 0.72 18.64
N GLY A 42 -13.01 -0.49 18.88
CA GLY A 42 -13.96 -0.75 19.95
C GLY A 42 -13.37 -0.48 21.33
N LEU A 43 -12.12 -0.92 21.55
CA LEU A 43 -11.38 -0.67 22.80
C LEU A 43 -11.11 0.83 22.99
N VAL A 44 -10.74 1.54 21.93
CA VAL A 44 -10.53 3.01 21.97
C VAL A 44 -11.83 3.74 22.31
N HIS A 45 -12.95 3.33 21.71
CA HIS A 45 -14.25 3.92 22.01
C HIS A 45 -14.66 3.67 23.47
N SER A 46 -14.50 2.45 23.98
CA SER A 46 -14.77 2.13 25.38
C SER A 46 -13.86 2.91 26.35
N TYR A 47 -12.57 3.07 26.01
CA TYR A 47 -11.67 3.92 26.79
C TYR A 47 -12.19 5.35 26.84
N PHE A 48 -12.58 5.92 25.70
CA PHE A 48 -13.06 7.30 25.59
C PHE A 48 -14.34 7.55 26.42
N THR A 49 -15.28 6.61 26.45
CA THR A 49 -16.52 6.76 27.24
C THR A 49 -16.32 6.53 28.73
N SER A 50 -15.29 5.79 29.13
CA SER A 50 -15.02 5.45 30.53
C SER A 50 -14.38 6.57 31.35
N THR A 51 -13.74 7.55 30.69
CA THR A 51 -12.98 8.61 31.35
C THR A 51 -13.52 10.00 30.98
N LYS A 52 -13.50 10.91 31.96
CA LYS A 52 -13.93 12.31 31.75
C LYS A 52 -12.90 13.13 30.95
N ILE A 53 -11.63 12.72 30.94
CA ILE A 53 -10.53 13.44 30.28
C ILE A 53 -9.63 12.43 29.57
N PRO A 54 -10.06 11.91 28.40
CA PRO A 54 -9.26 10.95 27.64
C PRO A 54 -8.00 11.59 27.09
N LYS A 55 -6.87 10.86 27.15
CA LYS A 55 -5.59 11.28 26.58
C LYS A 55 -5.00 10.14 25.77
N ALA A 56 -4.44 10.46 24.62
CA ALA A 56 -3.76 9.52 23.73
C ALA A 56 -2.55 10.19 23.09
N SER A 57 -1.60 9.38 22.64
CA SER A 57 -0.43 9.83 21.88
C SER A 57 -0.30 8.92 20.65
N ILE A 58 -0.08 9.54 19.48
CA ILE A 58 0.20 8.83 18.23
C ILE A 58 1.70 8.89 18.03
N LEU A 59 2.34 7.71 18.01
CA LEU A 59 3.78 7.59 17.80
C LEU A 59 4.12 7.58 16.30
N GLY A 60 5.40 7.79 15.98
CA GLY A 60 5.89 7.61 14.62
C GLY A 60 5.80 6.15 14.18
N SER A 61 5.61 5.93 12.87
CA SER A 61 5.53 4.59 12.29
C SER A 61 6.85 3.84 12.43
N GLU A 62 6.75 2.52 12.63
CA GLU A 62 7.89 1.60 12.71
C GLU A 62 7.80 0.50 11.66
N ILE A 63 8.95 -0.10 11.33
CA ILE A 63 9.01 -1.21 10.37
C ILE A 63 8.85 -2.51 11.15
N VAL A 64 7.81 -3.26 10.81
CA VAL A 64 7.54 -4.57 11.42
C VAL A 64 7.70 -5.67 10.37
N ARG A 65 8.29 -6.80 10.76
CA ARG A 65 8.41 -7.96 9.89
C ARG A 65 7.09 -8.73 9.86
N ASN A 66 6.43 -8.74 8.71
CA ASN A 66 5.29 -9.61 8.46
C ASN A 66 5.79 -11.03 8.08
N LEU A 67 5.36 -12.04 8.83
CA LEU A 67 5.74 -13.44 8.62
C LEU A 67 4.91 -14.14 7.53
N ASP A 68 3.73 -13.59 7.22
CA ASP A 68 2.80 -14.12 6.23
C ASP A 68 3.15 -13.63 4.81
N ALA A 69 4.00 -12.60 4.69
CA ALA A 69 4.45 -12.09 3.40
C ALA A 69 5.26 -13.15 2.61
N PRO A 70 5.14 -13.21 1.27
CA PRO A 70 4.35 -12.32 0.41
C PRO A 70 2.86 -12.72 0.29
N VAL A 71 1.97 -11.73 0.43
CA VAL A 71 0.51 -11.87 0.23
C VAL A 71 0.06 -10.91 -0.88
N VAL A 72 -0.96 -11.30 -1.65
CA VAL A 72 -1.56 -10.42 -2.65
C VAL A 72 -2.38 -9.33 -1.96
N ALA A 73 -2.02 -8.08 -2.22
CA ALA A 73 -2.67 -6.92 -1.61
C ALA A 73 -4.18 -6.88 -1.88
N THR A 74 -4.96 -6.36 -0.94
CA THR A 74 -6.42 -6.27 -0.98
C THR A 74 -6.93 -5.45 -2.16
N PHE A 75 -6.23 -4.36 -2.52
CA PHE A 75 -6.56 -3.51 -3.67
C PHE A 75 -6.19 -4.13 -5.02
N SER A 76 -5.41 -5.21 -5.06
CA SER A 76 -4.99 -5.84 -6.31
C SER A 76 -6.15 -6.60 -6.93
N LEU A 77 -6.49 -6.28 -8.18
CA LEU A 77 -7.54 -6.99 -8.91
C LEU A 77 -7.15 -8.47 -9.09
N LYS A 78 -8.10 -9.35 -8.73
CA LYS A 78 -8.00 -10.81 -8.86
C LYS A 78 -8.95 -11.35 -9.92
N GLU A 79 -9.70 -10.47 -10.58
CA GLU A 79 -10.76 -10.87 -11.49
C GLU A 79 -10.19 -11.53 -12.77
N PRO A 80 -10.88 -12.57 -13.28
CA PRO A 80 -10.58 -13.13 -14.59
C PRO A 80 -10.65 -12.07 -15.69
N ASN A 81 -9.94 -12.32 -16.78
CA ASN A 81 -9.94 -11.42 -17.92
C ASN A 81 -11.34 -11.32 -18.56
N VAL A 82 -12.00 -10.17 -18.39
CA VAL A 82 -13.36 -9.93 -18.91
C VAL A 82 -13.46 -9.93 -20.44
N ILE A 83 -12.35 -9.68 -21.14
CA ILE A 83 -12.32 -9.61 -22.61
C ILE A 83 -12.14 -11.01 -23.21
N ILE A 84 -11.21 -11.78 -22.64
CA ILE A 84 -10.92 -13.16 -23.08
C ILE A 84 -10.82 -14.02 -21.82
N PRO A 85 -11.94 -14.58 -21.33
CA PRO A 85 -11.98 -15.34 -20.08
C PRO A 85 -11.05 -16.56 -20.04
N GLU A 86 -10.74 -17.13 -21.21
CA GLU A 86 -9.82 -18.27 -21.37
C GLU A 86 -8.36 -17.90 -21.04
N ILE A 87 -8.01 -16.61 -21.02
CA ILE A 87 -6.66 -16.13 -20.70
C ILE A 87 -6.65 -15.61 -19.27
N LEU A 88 -6.08 -16.41 -18.36
CA LEU A 88 -5.92 -16.04 -16.95
C LEU A 88 -5.06 -14.77 -16.78
N LYS A 89 -5.55 -13.83 -15.96
CA LYS A 89 -4.84 -12.63 -15.51
C LYS A 89 -5.07 -12.44 -14.01
N PRO A 90 -4.16 -11.78 -13.28
CA PRO A 90 -2.82 -11.32 -13.72
C PRO A 90 -1.84 -12.48 -13.97
N GLY A 91 -0.77 -12.22 -14.74
CA GLY A 91 0.20 -13.27 -15.11
C GLY A 91 1.33 -13.50 -14.10
N ILE A 92 1.67 -12.50 -13.28
CA ILE A 92 2.73 -12.57 -12.27
C ILE A 92 2.47 -11.49 -11.20
N THR A 93 2.95 -11.71 -9.98
CA THR A 93 2.90 -10.75 -8.88
C THR A 93 4.31 -10.28 -8.53
N ALA A 94 4.44 -9.03 -8.08
CA ALA A 94 5.69 -8.45 -7.60
C ALA A 94 5.43 -7.47 -6.44
N PRO A 95 6.45 -7.06 -5.68
CA PRO A 95 6.30 -6.11 -4.56
C PRO A 95 5.70 -4.78 -5.02
N GLY A 96 4.59 -4.38 -4.42
CA GLY A 96 3.88 -3.14 -4.76
C GLY A 96 3.21 -2.44 -3.58
N VAL A 97 3.44 -2.93 -2.37
CA VAL A 97 2.93 -2.35 -1.10
C VAL A 97 4.13 -1.76 -0.36
N ASP A 98 3.92 -0.55 0.16
CA ASP A 98 4.87 0.21 0.98
C ASP A 98 6.27 0.30 0.34
N ILE A 99 6.29 0.59 -0.96
CA ILE A 99 7.52 0.73 -1.73
C ILE A 99 8.06 2.15 -1.54
N LEU A 100 9.30 2.25 -1.06
CA LEU A 100 10.01 3.53 -0.97
C LEU A 100 10.49 3.94 -2.37
N VAL A 101 10.00 5.08 -2.86
CA VAL A 101 10.29 5.59 -4.19
C VAL A 101 10.81 7.02 -4.15
N ALA A 102 11.64 7.40 -5.13
CA ALA A 102 11.98 8.80 -5.34
C ALA A 102 10.73 9.60 -5.70
N TYR A 103 10.60 10.80 -5.14
CA TYR A 103 9.40 11.62 -5.27
C TYR A 103 9.76 13.08 -5.52
N SER A 104 8.88 13.80 -6.22
CA SER A 104 9.12 15.21 -6.52
C SER A 104 8.97 16.04 -5.24
N PRO A 105 9.95 16.89 -4.87
CA PRO A 105 9.83 17.79 -3.72
C PRO A 105 8.74 18.85 -3.87
N THR A 106 8.19 19.02 -5.09
CA THR A 106 7.13 20.00 -5.39
C THR A 106 5.74 19.35 -5.43
N ALA A 107 5.64 18.02 -5.34
CA ALA A 107 4.37 17.31 -5.32
C ALA A 107 3.99 17.01 -3.86
N PRO A 108 2.71 17.17 -3.48
CA PRO A 108 2.25 16.79 -2.15
C PRO A 108 2.40 15.27 -1.97
N PRO A 109 2.90 14.78 -0.84
CA PRO A 109 3.15 13.36 -0.65
C PRO A 109 1.92 12.54 -0.30
N SER A 110 0.89 13.17 0.25
CA SER A 110 -0.44 12.57 0.38
C SER A 110 -1.40 13.06 -0.72
N ASP A 111 -2.52 12.36 -0.88
CA ASP A 111 -3.61 12.77 -1.77
C ASP A 111 -4.44 13.94 -1.19
N GLU A 112 -4.06 14.48 -0.02
CA GLU A 112 -4.78 15.56 0.65
C GLU A 112 -4.40 16.95 0.11
N PRO A 113 -5.38 17.80 -0.29
CA PRO A 113 -5.10 19.12 -0.86
C PRO A 113 -4.37 20.09 0.09
N CYS A 114 -4.47 19.86 1.40
CA CYS A 114 -3.84 20.69 2.42
C CYS A 114 -2.38 20.29 2.70
N ASP A 115 -1.90 19.19 2.12
CA ASP A 115 -0.54 18.72 2.31
C ASP A 115 0.46 19.61 1.56
N ARG A 116 1.36 20.22 2.32
CA ARG A 116 2.41 21.12 1.83
C ARG A 116 3.79 20.57 2.15
N MET A 117 3.90 19.31 2.58
CA MET A 117 5.18 18.70 2.89
C MET A 117 5.99 18.52 1.61
N ALA A 118 7.29 18.82 1.70
CA ALA A 118 8.23 18.58 0.62
C ALA A 118 9.15 17.43 1.00
N ILE A 119 9.07 16.31 0.27
CA ILE A 119 9.87 15.11 0.52
C ILE A 119 10.59 14.66 -0.75
N LYS A 120 11.75 14.01 -0.57
CA LYS A 120 12.55 13.46 -1.69
C LYS A 120 12.23 12.00 -1.98
N PHE A 121 11.66 11.32 -1.01
CA PHE A 121 11.25 9.92 -1.08
C PHE A 121 9.89 9.79 -0.44
N ASN A 122 9.02 8.99 -1.05
CA ASN A 122 7.67 8.71 -0.56
C ASN A 122 7.46 7.20 -0.45
N LEU A 123 6.56 6.78 0.44
CA LEU A 123 6.15 5.39 0.60
C LEU A 123 4.81 5.20 -0.11
N MET A 124 4.76 4.33 -1.11
CA MET A 124 3.58 4.18 -1.97
C MET A 124 3.16 2.73 -2.17
N SER A 125 1.84 2.51 -2.17
CA SER A 125 1.20 1.20 -2.31
C SER A 125 0.26 1.17 -3.52
N ARG A 126 0.70 0.61 -4.65
CA ARG A 126 -0.12 0.46 -5.89
C ARG A 126 0.42 -0.67 -6.77
N THR A 127 -0.44 -1.24 -7.63
CA THR A 127 0.00 -2.18 -8.69
C THR A 127 0.97 -1.54 -9.68
N SER A 128 0.89 -0.21 -9.86
CA SER A 128 1.87 0.56 -10.63
C SER A 128 3.28 0.53 -10.02
N MET A 129 3.43 0.28 -8.71
CA MET A 129 4.74 0.11 -8.05
C MET A 129 5.30 -1.31 -8.21
N ALA A 130 4.44 -2.29 -8.44
CA ALA A 130 4.85 -3.65 -8.81
C ALA A 130 5.34 -3.74 -10.27
N CYS A 131 4.75 -2.97 -11.18
CA CYS A 131 5.11 -2.95 -12.60
C CYS A 131 6.61 -2.71 -12.87
N PRO A 132 7.28 -1.67 -12.33
CA PRO A 132 8.70 -1.41 -12.58
C PRO A 132 9.61 -2.51 -12.04
N HIS A 133 9.22 -3.23 -10.98
CA HIS A 133 9.97 -4.39 -10.51
C HIS A 133 10.00 -5.50 -11.58
N VAL A 134 8.84 -5.85 -12.14
CA VAL A 134 8.74 -6.86 -13.21
C VAL A 134 9.47 -6.37 -14.48
N ALA A 135 9.31 -5.09 -14.84
CA ALA A 135 10.00 -4.51 -15.99
C ALA A 135 11.53 -4.55 -15.84
N GLY A 136 12.05 -4.25 -14.64
CA GLY A 136 13.48 -4.34 -14.33
C GLY A 136 14.02 -5.76 -14.45
N VAL A 137 13.30 -6.75 -13.91
CA VAL A 137 13.68 -8.17 -14.06
C VAL A 137 13.61 -8.61 -15.53
N ALA A 138 12.58 -8.21 -16.26
CA ALA A 138 12.46 -8.50 -17.69
C ALA A 138 13.61 -7.90 -18.51
N ALA A 139 14.01 -6.66 -18.22
CA ALA A 139 15.16 -6.01 -18.85
C ALA A 139 16.47 -6.71 -18.52
N TYR A 140 16.64 -7.16 -17.26
CA TYR A 140 17.80 -7.96 -16.85
C TYR A 140 17.88 -9.31 -17.57
N VAL A 141 16.75 -10.03 -17.69
CA VAL A 141 16.70 -11.25 -18.49
C VAL A 141 17.03 -10.98 -19.96
N LYS A 142 16.51 -9.87 -20.52
CA LYS A 142 16.79 -9.47 -21.91
C LYS A 142 18.27 -9.14 -22.15
N SER A 143 18.97 -8.58 -21.18
CA SER A 143 20.40 -8.28 -21.33
C SER A 143 21.27 -9.53 -21.38
N LEU A 144 20.86 -10.60 -20.69
CA LEU A 144 21.50 -11.92 -20.75
C LEU A 144 21.07 -12.75 -21.96
N HIS A 145 19.86 -12.51 -22.47
CA HIS A 145 19.30 -13.19 -23.65
C HIS A 145 18.80 -12.19 -24.72
N PRO A 146 19.71 -11.50 -25.44
CA PRO A 146 19.33 -10.45 -26.40
C PRO A 146 18.52 -10.93 -27.61
N ASP A 147 18.51 -12.22 -27.89
CA ASP A 147 17.78 -12.90 -28.95
C ASP A 147 16.35 -13.31 -28.54
N TRP A 148 16.06 -13.41 -27.24
CA TRP A 148 14.75 -13.84 -26.76
C TRP A 148 13.62 -12.87 -27.15
N SER A 149 12.50 -13.41 -27.60
CA SER A 149 11.29 -12.62 -27.86
C SER A 149 10.66 -12.12 -26.55
N PRO A 150 9.81 -11.06 -26.59
CA PRO A 150 9.06 -10.63 -25.42
C PRO A 150 8.21 -11.74 -24.78
N LEU A 151 7.67 -12.64 -25.61
CA LEU A 151 6.88 -13.78 -25.13
C LEU A 151 7.75 -14.83 -24.42
N ALA A 152 8.97 -15.08 -24.92
CA ALA A 152 9.92 -15.98 -24.26
C ALA A 152 10.30 -15.45 -22.87
N ILE A 153 10.58 -14.14 -22.76
CA ILE A 153 10.89 -13.50 -21.46
C ILE A 153 9.68 -13.59 -20.52
N LYS A 154 8.48 -13.23 -20.99
CA LYS A 154 7.26 -13.35 -20.20
C LYS A 154 7.04 -14.79 -19.71
N SER A 155 7.22 -15.77 -20.60
CA SER A 155 7.07 -17.20 -20.27
C SER A 155 8.07 -17.61 -19.20
N ALA A 156 9.34 -17.25 -19.33
CA ALA A 156 10.37 -17.55 -18.34
C ALA A 156 10.01 -16.96 -16.97
N LEU A 157 9.63 -15.68 -16.90
CA LEU A 157 9.26 -15.05 -15.63
C LEU A 157 8.06 -15.72 -14.96
N MET A 158 7.04 -16.07 -15.74
CA MET A 158 5.83 -16.72 -15.21
C MET A 158 6.10 -18.15 -14.72
N THR A 159 6.91 -18.94 -15.45
CA THR A 159 7.15 -20.35 -15.11
C THR A 159 8.20 -20.54 -14.02
N THR A 160 9.04 -19.53 -13.75
CA THR A 160 10.02 -19.55 -12.65
C THR A 160 9.57 -18.76 -11.42
N GLY A 161 8.39 -18.14 -11.46
CA GLY A 161 7.82 -17.45 -10.32
C GLY A 161 7.57 -18.41 -9.15
N LYS A 162 7.70 -17.91 -7.91
CA LYS A 162 7.32 -18.68 -6.73
C LYS A 162 5.81 -18.64 -6.54
N ASN A 163 5.23 -19.79 -6.22
CA ASN A 163 3.83 -19.85 -5.80
C ASN A 163 3.67 -19.13 -4.46
N LEU A 164 2.65 -18.29 -4.36
CA LEU A 164 2.23 -17.70 -3.09
C LEU A 164 1.41 -18.75 -2.34
N ASN A 165 1.58 -18.84 -1.03
CA ASN A 165 0.69 -19.65 -0.22
C ASN A 165 -0.71 -19.00 -0.21
N PRO A 166 -1.78 -19.80 -0.35
CA PRO A 166 -3.15 -19.29 -0.32
C PRO A 166 -3.53 -18.73 1.05
#